data_AF-A0A7X6YYR4-F1
#
_entry.id   AF-A0A7X6YYR4-F1
#
_cell.length_a   1.000
_cell.length_b   1.000
_cell.length_c   1.000
_cell.angle_alpha   90.00
_cell.angle_beta   90.00
_cell.angle_gamma   90.00
#
_symmetry.space_group_name_H-M   'P 1'
#
loop_
_entity.id
_entity.type
_entity.pdbx_description
1 polymer ?
#
loop_
_entity_poly.entity_id
_entity_poly.type
_entity_poly.pdbx_seq_one_letter_code
_entity_poly.pdbx_strand_id
1 'polypeptide(L)'
;MKKYYKSLTKKEFYFRLILLGLTEAFALFSIVYLALNASVDRLLLAIIYLFLALFPSLIELVTKRRLSYPFYLFLSLYMVAVLLGHSYRFYDEFFWWDSMLHACGGFTIALLATYFMDFLNKPNKSTILVKLFFGISMALALSVLWEFIEYGCDHLLKTDMQKDCWVNSIHSYFLGDGKTVGSIEDIVIVSINGRFLPGYLDLGLTDTILDLAMALLGAIVYSLILLIDRRKHPAIRK
;
A
#
# COMPACT_ATOMS: atom_id res chain seq x y z
N MET A 1 -4.70 -3.16 -29.05
CA MET A 1 -3.34 -3.49 -28.56
C MET A 1 -2.20 -3.15 -29.52
N LYS A 2 -2.17 -3.66 -30.77
CA LYS A 2 -1.06 -3.39 -31.74
C LYS A 2 -0.69 -1.92 -31.98
N LYS A 3 -1.65 -0.98 -31.91
CA LYS A 3 -1.41 0.45 -32.20
C LYS A 3 -0.76 1.24 -31.04
N TYR A 4 -0.87 0.75 -29.80
CA TYR A 4 -0.33 1.39 -28.59
C TYR A 4 1.13 0.99 -28.32
N TYR A 5 1.44 -0.30 -28.50
CA TYR A 5 2.80 -0.83 -28.45
C TYR A 5 3.68 -0.37 -29.64
N LYS A 6 3.07 -0.03 -30.79
CA LYS A 6 3.76 0.53 -31.97
C LYS A 6 4.49 1.86 -31.73
N SER A 7 4.19 2.53 -30.64
CA SER A 7 4.75 3.84 -30.29
C SER A 7 5.94 3.70 -29.32
N LEU A 8 6.15 2.52 -28.71
CA LEU A 8 7.30 2.29 -27.81
C LEU A 8 8.54 2.08 -28.67
N THR A 9 9.67 2.62 -28.22
CA THR A 9 10.95 2.19 -28.79
C THR A 9 11.11 0.69 -28.59
N LYS A 10 11.83 0.03 -29.50
CA LYS A 10 12.12 -1.42 -29.38
C LYS A 10 12.71 -1.75 -28.00
N LYS A 11 13.59 -0.88 -27.49
CA LYS A 11 14.20 -1.00 -26.15
C LYS A 11 13.16 -0.91 -25.02
N GLU A 12 12.26 0.07 -25.06
CA GLU A 12 11.18 0.21 -24.06
C GLU A 12 10.28 -1.02 -24.01
N PHE A 13 9.93 -1.54 -25.19
CA PHE A 13 9.09 -2.72 -25.29
C PHE A 13 9.73 -3.94 -24.64
N TYR A 14 10.99 -4.25 -24.99
CA TYR A 14 11.68 -5.40 -24.40
C TYR A 14 11.94 -5.21 -22.91
N PHE A 15 12.25 -4.00 -22.46
CA PHE A 15 12.39 -3.71 -21.03
C PHE A 15 11.11 -4.07 -20.25
N ARG A 16 9.94 -3.58 -20.72
CA ARG A 16 8.65 -3.88 -20.07
C ARG A 16 8.33 -5.36 -20.11
N LEU A 17 8.57 -6.02 -21.24
CA LEU A 17 8.31 -7.44 -21.42
C LEU A 17 9.19 -8.30 -20.50
N ILE A 18 10.49 -7.99 -20.42
CA ILE A 18 11.43 -8.72 -19.55
C ILE A 18 11.06 -8.49 -18.09
N LEU A 19 10.84 -7.24 -17.69
CA LEU A 19 10.51 -6.93 -16.30
C LEU A 19 9.21 -7.61 -15.87
N LEU A 20 8.15 -7.51 -16.70
CA LEU A 20 6.89 -8.20 -16.43
C LEU A 20 7.08 -9.72 -16.40
N GLY A 21 7.81 -10.27 -17.37
CA GLY A 21 8.11 -11.71 -17.40
C GLY A 21 8.83 -12.20 -16.14
N LEU A 22 9.76 -11.40 -15.60
CA LEU A 22 10.47 -11.71 -14.36
C LEU A 22 9.54 -11.62 -13.14
N THR A 23 8.69 -10.59 -13.04
CA THR A 23 7.75 -10.45 -11.91
C THR A 23 6.71 -11.56 -11.92
N GLU A 24 6.16 -11.91 -13.09
CA GLU A 24 5.20 -13.00 -13.26
C GLU A 24 5.85 -14.36 -12.95
N ALA A 25 7.06 -14.60 -13.45
CA ALA A 25 7.80 -15.83 -13.14
C ALA A 25 8.07 -15.97 -11.64
N PHE A 26 8.42 -14.87 -10.96
CA PHE A 26 8.62 -14.86 -9.51
C PHE A 26 7.33 -15.11 -8.74
N ALA A 27 6.20 -14.52 -9.17
CA ALA A 27 4.89 -14.78 -8.57
C ALA A 27 4.48 -16.25 -8.73
N LEU A 28 4.62 -16.81 -9.95
CA LEU A 28 4.35 -18.23 -10.22
C LEU A 28 5.25 -19.16 -9.40
N PHE A 29 6.54 -18.85 -9.32
CA PHE A 29 7.47 -19.60 -8.45
C PHE A 29 7.01 -19.56 -6.99
N SER A 30 6.63 -18.38 -6.50
CA SER A 30 6.14 -18.20 -5.12
C SER A 30 4.87 -19.03 -4.86
N ILE A 31 3.93 -19.07 -5.81
CA ILE A 31 2.72 -19.90 -5.71
C ILE A 31 3.10 -21.39 -5.57
N VAL A 32 4.02 -21.89 -6.42
CA VAL A 32 4.47 -23.29 -6.34
C VAL A 32 5.18 -23.56 -5.01
N TYR A 33 6.08 -22.68 -4.59
CA TYR A 33 6.79 -22.80 -3.32
C TYR A 33 5.82 -22.85 -2.13
N LEU A 34 4.85 -21.95 -2.07
CA LEU A 34 3.87 -21.86 -0.99
C LEU A 34 2.89 -23.02 -0.99
N ALA A 35 2.47 -23.51 -2.17
CA ALA A 35 1.60 -24.68 -2.27
C ALA A 35 2.24 -25.93 -1.64
N LEU A 36 3.57 -25.99 -1.57
CA LEU A 36 4.31 -27.09 -0.96
C LEU A 36 4.67 -26.88 0.51
N ASN A 37 4.76 -25.62 0.98
CA ASN A 37 5.41 -25.29 2.25
C ASN A 37 4.63 -24.34 3.17
N ALA A 38 3.47 -23.82 2.74
CA ALA A 38 2.79 -22.75 3.44
C ALA A 38 1.30 -23.03 3.72
N SER A 39 0.71 -22.13 4.48
CA SER A 39 -0.70 -22.13 4.83
C SER A 39 -1.55 -21.60 3.66
N VAL A 40 -2.83 -21.98 3.63
CA VAL A 40 -3.75 -21.68 2.53
C VAL A 40 -3.93 -20.17 2.31
N ASP A 41 -3.94 -19.39 3.37
CA ASP A 41 -3.99 -17.92 3.37
C ASP A 41 -2.85 -17.31 2.54
N ARG A 42 -1.60 -17.68 2.80
CA ARG A 42 -0.43 -17.20 2.05
C ARG A 42 -0.48 -17.60 0.58
N LEU A 43 -0.96 -18.81 0.28
CA LEU A 43 -1.13 -19.27 -1.10
C LEU A 43 -2.19 -18.44 -1.85
N LEU A 44 -3.35 -18.18 -1.22
CA LEU A 44 -4.42 -17.37 -1.82
C LEU A 44 -3.94 -15.94 -2.13
N LEU A 45 -3.21 -15.34 -1.21
CA LEU A 45 -2.63 -14.01 -1.41
C LEU A 45 -1.61 -14.00 -2.55
N ALA A 46 -0.73 -15.00 -2.65
CA ALA A 46 0.21 -15.12 -3.77
C ALA A 46 -0.49 -15.21 -5.14
N ILE A 47 -1.66 -15.87 -5.21
CA ILE A 47 -2.48 -15.90 -6.43
C ILE A 47 -3.03 -14.51 -6.76
N ILE A 48 -3.50 -13.75 -5.75
CA ILE A 48 -3.94 -12.36 -5.95
C ILE A 48 -2.77 -11.52 -6.49
N TYR A 49 -1.56 -11.71 -5.98
CA TYR A 49 -0.37 -10.97 -6.44
C TYR A 49 0.00 -11.23 -7.90
N LEU A 50 -0.27 -12.43 -8.43
CA LEU A 50 -0.08 -12.71 -9.85
C LEU A 50 -0.86 -11.71 -10.72
N PHE A 51 -2.09 -11.37 -10.32
CA PHE A 51 -2.89 -10.38 -11.03
C PHE A 51 -2.45 -8.95 -10.72
N LEU A 52 -2.03 -8.66 -9.49
CA LEU A 52 -1.52 -7.34 -9.11
C LEU A 52 -0.19 -6.99 -9.79
N ALA A 53 0.64 -7.97 -10.14
CA ALA A 53 1.88 -7.75 -10.89
C ALA A 53 1.62 -7.13 -12.28
N LEU A 54 0.42 -7.31 -12.83
CA LEU A 54 -0.03 -6.66 -14.08
C LEU A 54 -0.35 -5.17 -13.90
N PHE A 55 -0.44 -4.66 -12.67
CA PHE A 55 -0.91 -3.30 -12.37
C PHE A 55 -0.19 -2.18 -13.15
N PRO A 56 1.15 -2.16 -13.29
CA PRO A 56 1.82 -1.12 -14.08
C PRO A 56 1.37 -1.11 -15.54
N SER A 57 1.20 -2.30 -16.14
CA SER A 57 0.70 -2.46 -17.51
C SER A 57 -0.78 -2.10 -17.63
N LEU A 58 -1.58 -2.43 -16.60
CA LEU A 58 -3.00 -2.11 -16.56
C LEU A 58 -3.24 -0.59 -16.55
N ILE A 59 -2.43 0.17 -15.79
CA ILE A 59 -2.50 1.63 -15.81
C ILE A 59 -2.30 2.16 -17.23
N GLU A 60 -1.28 1.69 -17.95
CA GLU A 60 -1.03 2.13 -19.33
C GLU A 60 -2.15 1.77 -20.28
N LEU A 61 -2.72 0.57 -20.12
CA LEU A 61 -3.82 0.06 -20.92
C LEU A 61 -5.10 0.89 -20.74
N VAL A 62 -5.47 1.14 -19.49
CA VAL A 62 -6.71 1.85 -19.12
C VAL A 62 -6.61 3.33 -19.44
N THR A 63 -5.52 3.97 -19.02
CA THR A 63 -5.33 5.42 -19.21
C THR A 63 -4.96 5.77 -20.65
N LYS A 64 -4.47 4.79 -21.43
CA LYS A 64 -3.84 5.01 -22.75
C LYS A 64 -2.69 6.02 -22.65
N ARG A 65 -1.98 6.06 -21.51
CA ARG A 65 -0.83 6.92 -21.23
C ARG A 65 0.37 6.09 -20.82
N ARG A 66 1.56 6.57 -21.09
CA ARG A 66 2.80 5.84 -20.87
C ARG A 66 3.41 6.21 -19.54
N LEU A 67 3.71 5.22 -18.73
CA LEU A 67 4.57 5.40 -17.57
C LEU A 67 6.02 5.58 -18.05
N SER A 68 6.72 6.51 -17.43
CA SER A 68 8.16 6.65 -17.58
C SER A 68 8.87 5.38 -17.12
N TYR A 69 10.05 5.09 -17.69
CA TYR A 69 10.90 3.98 -17.25
C TYR A 69 11.06 3.86 -15.73
N PRO A 70 11.49 4.91 -14.99
CA PRO A 70 11.68 4.78 -13.55
C PRO A 70 10.38 4.50 -12.81
N PHE A 71 9.26 5.10 -13.24
CA PHE A 71 7.98 4.87 -12.57
C PHE A 71 7.42 3.48 -12.83
N TYR A 72 7.55 2.96 -14.06
CA TYR A 72 7.15 1.58 -14.36
C TYR A 72 7.99 0.57 -13.57
N LEU A 73 9.31 0.78 -13.47
CA LEU A 73 10.20 -0.04 -12.65
C LEU A 73 9.80 0.02 -11.18
N PHE A 74 9.60 1.23 -10.64
CA PHE A 74 9.18 1.45 -9.27
C PHE A 74 7.89 0.70 -8.94
N LEU A 75 6.84 0.82 -9.76
CA LEU A 75 5.59 0.09 -9.53
C LEU A 75 5.77 -1.43 -9.61
N SER A 76 6.61 -1.92 -10.53
CA SER A 76 6.87 -3.35 -10.64
C SER A 76 7.58 -3.89 -9.40
N LEU A 77 8.58 -3.15 -8.89
CA LEU A 77 9.29 -3.50 -7.66
C LEU A 77 8.39 -3.37 -6.43
N TYR A 78 7.51 -2.36 -6.39
CA TYR A 78 6.50 -2.21 -5.36
C TYR A 78 5.64 -3.47 -5.28
N MET A 79 5.08 -3.95 -6.41
CA MET A 79 4.27 -5.18 -6.41
C MET A 79 5.05 -6.41 -5.94
N VAL A 80 6.33 -6.54 -6.30
CA VAL A 80 7.20 -7.60 -5.78
C VAL A 80 7.39 -7.46 -4.26
N ALA A 81 7.56 -6.25 -3.75
CA ALA A 81 7.75 -6.01 -2.33
C ALA A 81 6.48 -6.34 -1.51
N VAL A 82 5.29 -6.04 -2.03
CA VAL A 82 4.03 -6.46 -1.36
C VAL A 82 3.89 -8.00 -1.36
N LEU A 83 4.26 -8.67 -2.47
CA LEU A 83 4.30 -10.14 -2.53
C LEU A 83 5.26 -10.72 -1.47
N LEU A 84 6.45 -10.14 -1.34
CA LEU A 84 7.46 -10.54 -0.34
C LEU A 84 6.93 -10.42 1.09
N GLY A 85 6.24 -9.31 1.39
CA GLY A 85 5.53 -9.06 2.65
C GLY A 85 4.73 -10.26 3.12
N HIS A 86 3.73 -10.64 2.32
CA HIS A 86 2.80 -11.71 2.68
C HIS A 86 3.38 -13.11 2.49
N SER A 87 4.03 -13.37 1.36
CA SER A 87 4.43 -14.73 0.98
C SER A 87 5.64 -15.22 1.78
N TYR A 88 6.57 -14.32 2.09
CA TYR A 88 7.84 -14.66 2.72
C TYR A 88 7.97 -14.04 4.12
N ARG A 89 6.86 -13.57 4.70
CA ARG A 89 6.76 -13.05 6.07
C ARG A 89 7.63 -11.82 6.33
N PHE A 90 7.88 -11.00 5.32
CA PHE A 90 8.70 -9.81 5.50
C PHE A 90 8.05 -8.78 6.44
N TYR A 91 6.72 -8.79 6.59
CA TYR A 91 6.04 -8.01 7.63
C TYR A 91 6.44 -8.41 9.04
N ASP A 92 6.72 -9.69 9.27
CA ASP A 92 7.10 -10.21 10.58
C ASP A 92 8.60 -10.01 10.84
N GLU A 93 9.42 -10.20 9.81
CA GLU A 93 10.89 -10.20 9.91
C GLU A 93 11.49 -8.79 9.91
N PHE A 94 10.85 -7.84 9.22
CA PHE A 94 11.36 -6.48 9.06
C PHE A 94 10.32 -5.47 9.54
N PHE A 95 10.53 -4.94 10.75
CA PHE A 95 9.61 -4.00 11.41
C PHE A 95 9.25 -2.75 10.60
N TRP A 96 10.07 -2.36 9.61
CA TRP A 96 9.85 -1.18 8.77
C TRP A 96 9.19 -1.50 7.42
N TRP A 97 9.01 -2.77 7.09
CA TRP A 97 8.57 -3.20 5.76
C TRP A 97 7.18 -2.66 5.42
N ASP A 98 6.26 -2.78 6.37
CA ASP A 98 4.88 -2.36 6.18
C ASP A 98 4.77 -0.84 6.03
N SER A 99 5.32 -0.12 7.00
CA SER A 99 5.40 1.34 6.97
C SER A 99 6.05 1.87 5.69
N MET A 100 7.08 1.20 5.15
CA MET A 100 7.68 1.55 3.87
C MET A 100 6.71 1.35 2.71
N LEU A 101 5.98 0.23 2.67
CA LEU A 101 4.97 -0.05 1.65
C LEU A 101 3.83 0.97 1.70
N HIS A 102 3.30 1.30 2.88
CA HIS A 102 2.27 2.33 3.04
C HIS A 102 2.75 3.71 2.55
N ALA A 103 3.99 4.09 2.87
CA ALA A 103 4.58 5.33 2.33
C ALA A 103 4.71 5.31 0.80
N CYS A 104 5.20 4.21 0.22
CA CYS A 104 5.31 4.06 -1.24
C CYS A 104 3.93 4.03 -1.92
N GLY A 105 2.93 3.43 -1.29
CA GLY A 105 1.54 3.38 -1.74
C GLY A 105 0.92 4.78 -1.74
N GLY A 106 1.03 5.52 -0.64
CA GLY A 106 0.57 6.91 -0.54
C GLY A 106 1.22 7.84 -1.56
N PHE A 107 2.54 7.71 -1.77
CA PHE A 107 3.26 8.41 -2.83
C PHE A 107 2.67 8.10 -4.21
N THR A 108 2.47 6.82 -4.50
CA THR A 108 1.96 6.33 -5.79
C THR A 108 0.56 6.86 -6.07
N ILE A 109 -0.34 6.74 -5.09
CA ILE A 109 -1.73 7.15 -5.23
C ILE A 109 -1.81 8.66 -5.43
N ALA A 110 -1.08 9.45 -4.63
CA ALA A 110 -1.04 10.90 -4.80
C ALA A 110 -0.53 11.28 -6.20
N LEU A 111 0.52 10.61 -6.68
CA LEU A 111 1.02 10.79 -8.05
C LEU A 111 -0.07 10.50 -9.07
N LEU A 112 -0.62 9.30 -9.08
CA LEU A 112 -1.64 8.88 -10.05
C LEU A 112 -2.86 9.81 -10.01
N ALA A 113 -3.33 10.21 -8.83
CA ALA A 113 -4.45 11.12 -8.64
C ALA A 113 -4.18 12.50 -9.26
N THR A 114 -2.98 13.07 -9.09
CA THR A 114 -2.65 14.36 -9.72
C THR A 114 -2.63 14.30 -11.25
N TYR A 115 -2.20 13.18 -11.84
CA TYR A 115 -2.26 12.98 -13.30
C TYR A 115 -3.69 12.69 -13.77
N PHE A 116 -4.46 11.94 -12.98
CA PHE A 116 -5.87 11.68 -13.26
C PHE A 116 -6.69 12.98 -13.34
N MET A 117 -6.42 13.95 -12.46
CA MET A 117 -7.04 15.26 -12.54
C MET A 117 -6.75 15.98 -13.87
N ASP A 118 -5.55 15.81 -14.46
CA ASP A 118 -5.25 16.34 -15.79
C ASP A 118 -5.93 15.60 -16.93
N PHE A 119 -6.37 14.38 -16.70
CA PHE A 119 -7.14 13.63 -17.69
C PHE A 119 -8.59 14.11 -17.72
N LEU A 120 -9.16 14.39 -16.54
CA LEU A 120 -10.52 14.90 -16.39
C LEU A 120 -10.65 16.36 -16.80
N ASN A 121 -9.70 17.21 -16.40
CA ASN A 121 -9.74 18.62 -16.70
C ASN A 121 -9.01 18.92 -18.01
N LYS A 122 -9.56 19.82 -18.85
CA LYS A 122 -8.77 20.42 -19.93
C LYS A 122 -7.49 21.01 -19.30
N PRO A 123 -6.31 20.77 -19.90
CA PRO A 123 -5.06 21.29 -19.36
C PRO A 123 -5.21 22.81 -19.15
N ASN A 124 -4.86 23.28 -17.94
CA ASN A 124 -4.93 24.67 -17.43
C ASN A 124 -6.14 25.09 -16.57
N LYS A 125 -7.06 24.20 -16.18
CA LYS A 125 -8.15 24.61 -15.25
C LYS A 125 -7.84 24.45 -13.76
N SER A 126 -6.96 23.53 -13.38
CA SER A 126 -6.64 23.26 -11.97
C SER A 126 -5.28 23.82 -11.60
N THR A 127 -5.24 24.64 -10.54
CA THR A 127 -3.99 25.11 -9.95
C THR A 127 -3.19 23.94 -9.37
N ILE A 128 -1.88 24.15 -9.17
CA ILE A 128 -1.03 23.13 -8.54
C ILE A 128 -1.54 22.76 -7.15
N LEU A 129 -2.01 23.74 -6.36
CA LEU A 129 -2.55 23.51 -5.02
C LEU A 129 -3.78 22.58 -5.03
N VAL A 130 -4.70 22.78 -5.98
CA VAL A 130 -5.88 21.90 -6.12
C VAL A 130 -5.47 20.46 -6.47
N LYS A 131 -4.45 20.29 -7.32
CA LYS A 131 -3.92 18.96 -7.63
C LYS A 131 -3.30 18.30 -6.41
N LEU A 132 -2.45 19.02 -5.68
CA LEU A 132 -1.81 18.50 -4.47
C LEU A 132 -2.84 18.09 -3.42
N PHE A 133 -3.82 18.97 -3.16
CA PHE A 133 -4.92 18.67 -2.24
C PHE A 133 -5.68 17.42 -2.67
N PHE A 134 -6.06 17.32 -3.95
CA PHE A 134 -6.74 16.13 -4.46
C PHE A 134 -5.88 14.87 -4.37
N GLY A 135 -4.59 14.97 -4.66
CA GLY A 135 -3.65 13.85 -4.57
C GLY A 135 -3.53 13.32 -3.15
N ILE A 136 -3.34 14.21 -2.16
CA ILE A 136 -3.28 13.85 -0.74
C ILE A 136 -4.62 13.27 -0.26
N SER A 137 -5.73 13.90 -0.61
CA SER A 137 -7.06 13.42 -0.23
C SER A 137 -7.39 12.05 -0.82
N MET A 138 -7.01 11.79 -2.08
CA MET A 138 -7.19 10.44 -2.66
C MET A 138 -6.25 9.41 -2.05
N ALA A 139 -5.01 9.78 -1.72
CA ALA A 139 -4.10 8.88 -1.02
C ALA A 139 -4.69 8.44 0.32
N LEU A 140 -5.16 9.39 1.14
CA LEU A 140 -5.83 9.07 2.40
C LEU A 140 -7.12 8.27 2.20
N ALA A 141 -7.98 8.66 1.26
CA ALA A 141 -9.24 7.96 1.03
C ALA A 141 -9.04 6.50 0.60
N LEU A 142 -8.10 6.23 -0.31
CA LEU A 142 -7.79 4.85 -0.71
C LEU A 142 -7.07 4.07 0.38
N SER A 143 -6.27 4.74 1.22
CA SER A 143 -5.64 4.08 2.39
C SER A 143 -6.70 3.66 3.39
N VAL A 144 -7.69 4.51 3.72
CA VAL A 144 -8.82 4.12 4.58
C VAL A 144 -9.62 2.94 3.98
N LEU A 145 -9.80 2.90 2.66
CA LEU A 145 -10.44 1.74 2.03
C LEU A 145 -9.62 0.45 2.18
N TRP A 146 -8.30 0.55 2.21
CA TRP A 146 -7.42 -0.58 2.48
C TRP A 146 -7.61 -1.08 3.92
N GLU A 147 -7.59 -0.18 4.91
CA GLU A 147 -7.85 -0.52 6.32
C GLU A 147 -9.22 -1.21 6.52
N PHE A 148 -10.24 -0.82 5.75
CA PHE A 148 -11.54 -1.50 5.78
C PHE A 148 -11.48 -2.92 5.23
N ILE A 149 -10.62 -3.19 4.26
CA ILE A 149 -10.39 -4.55 3.75
C ILE A 149 -9.69 -5.38 4.82
N GLU A 150 -8.67 -4.83 5.48
CA GLU A 150 -7.91 -5.52 6.53
C GLU A 150 -8.79 -5.87 7.72
N TYR A 151 -9.49 -4.87 8.27
CA TYR A 151 -10.49 -5.11 9.31
C TYR A 151 -11.55 -6.12 8.88
N GLY A 152 -12.02 -6.04 7.63
CA GLY A 152 -12.98 -6.97 7.07
C GLY A 152 -12.45 -8.41 7.04
N CYS A 153 -11.19 -8.60 6.63
CA CYS A 153 -10.52 -9.89 6.63
C CYS A 153 -10.32 -10.42 8.05
N ASP A 154 -9.87 -9.59 8.98
CA ASP A 154 -9.62 -10.01 10.37
C ASP A 154 -10.93 -10.39 11.06
N HIS A 155 -11.99 -9.62 10.84
CA HIS A 155 -13.29 -9.88 11.41
C HIS A 155 -14.01 -11.09 10.79
N LEU A 156 -13.98 -11.23 9.46
CA LEU A 156 -14.78 -12.25 8.75
C LEU A 156 -14.01 -13.55 8.50
N LEU A 157 -12.71 -13.46 8.24
CA LEU A 157 -11.85 -14.58 7.85
C LEU A 157 -10.90 -15.02 8.97
N LYS A 158 -10.87 -14.30 10.10
CA LYS A 158 -10.01 -14.59 11.26
C LYS A 158 -8.52 -14.55 10.91
N THR A 159 -8.15 -13.58 10.08
CA THR A 159 -6.76 -13.23 9.79
C THR A 159 -6.21 -12.23 10.82
N ASP A 160 -4.95 -11.82 10.63
CA ASP A 160 -4.26 -10.78 11.41
C ASP A 160 -3.52 -9.87 10.43
N MET A 161 -4.31 -9.07 9.70
CA MET A 161 -3.84 -8.07 8.74
C MET A 161 -3.46 -6.79 9.46
N GLN A 162 -4.26 -6.31 10.42
CA GLN A 162 -4.00 -5.08 11.19
C GLN A 162 -2.95 -5.22 12.32
N LYS A 163 -2.06 -6.20 12.21
CA LYS A 163 -0.91 -6.49 13.10
C LYS A 163 -1.10 -6.14 14.58
N ASP A 164 -1.65 -7.09 15.32
CA ASP A 164 -1.81 -7.00 16.77
C ASP A 164 -0.54 -6.56 17.51
N CYS A 165 -0.68 -5.66 18.50
CA CYS A 165 0.42 -5.25 19.37
C CYS A 165 0.07 -5.24 20.86
N TRP A 166 1.08 -5.44 21.70
CA TRP A 166 0.93 -5.35 23.15
C TRP A 166 1.04 -3.90 23.61
N VAL A 167 0.01 -3.41 24.29
CA VAL A 167 0.04 -2.11 24.97
C VAL A 167 0.03 -2.30 26.48
N ASN A 168 0.89 -1.53 27.14
CA ASN A 168 1.12 -1.63 28.59
C ASN A 168 0.39 -0.56 29.40
N SER A 169 -0.38 0.31 28.73
CA SER A 169 -1.27 1.27 29.38
C SER A 169 -2.56 1.42 28.59
N ILE A 170 -3.66 1.70 29.30
CA ILE A 170 -4.97 2.01 28.71
C ILE A 170 -5.48 3.29 29.32
N HIS A 171 -5.90 4.21 28.48
CA HIS A 171 -6.49 5.49 28.88
C HIS A 171 -7.91 5.58 28.31
N SER A 172 -8.91 5.73 29.17
CA SER A 172 -10.31 5.77 28.72
C SER A 172 -11.22 6.53 29.67
N TYR A 173 -12.25 7.18 29.13
CA TYR A 173 -13.34 7.74 29.93
C TYR A 173 -14.12 6.66 30.70
N PHE A 174 -14.15 5.42 30.20
CA PHE A 174 -14.77 4.28 30.91
C PHE A 174 -14.00 3.86 32.16
N LEU A 175 -12.70 4.19 32.23
CA LEU A 175 -11.87 3.96 33.42
C LEU A 175 -11.95 5.13 34.42
N GLY A 176 -12.50 6.27 33.98
CA GLY A 176 -12.71 7.46 34.82
C GLY A 176 -14.15 7.59 35.30
N ASP A 177 -14.57 8.83 35.55
CA ASP A 177 -15.92 9.18 36.02
C ASP A 177 -16.88 9.60 34.88
N GLY A 178 -16.51 9.32 33.62
CA GLY A 178 -17.22 9.77 32.43
C GLY A 178 -17.01 11.25 32.06
N LYS A 179 -16.26 12.01 32.87
CA LYS A 179 -15.85 13.41 32.58
C LYS A 179 -14.34 13.58 32.54
N THR A 180 -13.63 12.66 33.17
CA THR A 180 -12.17 12.58 33.20
C THR A 180 -11.72 11.24 32.63
N VAL A 181 -10.55 11.24 31.99
CA VAL A 181 -9.91 10.02 31.50
C VAL A 181 -9.25 9.32 32.68
N GLY A 182 -9.64 8.08 32.95
CA GLY A 182 -8.90 7.21 33.86
C GLY A 182 -7.81 6.44 33.13
N SER A 183 -6.82 5.97 33.88
CA SER A 183 -5.69 5.20 33.33
C SER A 183 -5.46 3.91 34.11
N ILE A 184 -5.06 2.86 33.39
CA ILE A 184 -4.35 1.71 33.96
C ILE A 184 -2.95 1.76 33.34
N GLU A 185 -1.94 1.92 34.18
CA GLU A 185 -0.52 1.94 33.79
C GLU A 185 0.15 0.61 34.15
N ASP A 186 1.34 0.37 33.59
CA ASP A 186 2.21 -0.75 33.92
C ASP A 186 1.47 -2.11 33.89
N ILE A 187 0.70 -2.36 32.84
CA ILE A 187 -0.02 -3.61 32.65
C ILE A 187 0.99 -4.74 32.44
N VAL A 188 1.14 -5.59 33.46
CA VAL A 188 2.03 -6.77 33.42
C VAL A 188 1.28 -8.04 33.02
N ILE A 189 -0.02 -8.12 33.34
CA ILE A 189 -0.82 -9.33 33.08
C ILE A 189 -2.29 -8.98 32.81
N VAL A 190 -2.85 -9.62 31.78
CA VAL A 190 -4.29 -9.59 31.49
C VAL A 190 -4.82 -11.02 31.52
N SER A 191 -5.93 -11.26 32.21
CA SER A 191 -6.58 -12.58 32.29
C SER A 191 -7.90 -12.57 31.54
N ILE A 192 -8.03 -13.44 30.54
CA ILE A 192 -9.25 -13.61 29.73
C ILE A 192 -9.63 -15.08 29.76
N ASN A 193 -10.76 -15.41 30.40
CA ASN A 193 -11.25 -16.79 30.54
C ASN A 193 -10.18 -17.78 31.05
N GLY A 194 -9.33 -17.34 31.99
CA GLY A 194 -8.25 -18.15 32.57
C GLY A 194 -6.96 -18.22 31.75
N ARG A 195 -6.91 -17.60 30.57
CA ARG A 195 -5.68 -17.41 29.78
C ARG A 195 -5.00 -16.11 30.21
N PHE A 196 -3.73 -16.20 30.56
CA PHE A 196 -2.89 -15.04 30.88
C PHE A 196 -2.17 -14.53 29.65
N LEU A 197 -2.22 -13.21 29.44
CA LEU A 197 -1.53 -12.48 28.39
C LEU A 197 -0.53 -11.50 29.02
N PRO A 198 0.60 -11.22 28.35
CA PRO A 198 1.67 -10.37 28.88
C PRO A 198 1.35 -8.86 28.86
N GLY A 199 0.21 -8.46 28.31
CA GLY A 199 -0.23 -7.06 28.21
C GLY A 199 -1.67 -6.98 27.71
N TYR A 200 -2.18 -5.76 27.50
CA TYR A 200 -3.45 -5.57 26.79
C TYR A 200 -3.18 -5.69 25.29
N LEU A 201 -4.04 -6.42 24.58
CA LEU A 201 -3.88 -6.66 23.15
C LEU A 201 -4.64 -5.59 22.37
N ASP A 202 -3.92 -4.73 21.67
CA ASP A 202 -4.48 -3.85 20.64
C ASP A 202 -4.64 -4.67 19.35
N LEU A 203 -5.89 -4.81 18.89
CA LEU A 203 -6.27 -5.60 17.71
C LEU A 203 -6.08 -4.84 16.39
N GLY A 204 -5.24 -3.79 16.40
CA GLY A 204 -4.84 -3.09 15.19
C GLY A 204 -5.19 -1.60 15.10
N LEU A 205 -5.62 -0.95 16.20
CA LEU A 205 -5.80 0.51 16.20
C LEU A 205 -4.47 1.22 15.92
N THR A 206 -3.41 0.82 16.61
CA THR A 206 -2.07 1.41 16.46
C THR A 206 -1.54 1.22 15.05
N ASP A 207 -1.71 0.02 14.50
CA ASP A 207 -1.26 -0.34 13.15
C ASP A 207 -1.98 0.50 12.09
N THR A 208 -3.31 0.50 12.10
CA THR A 208 -4.13 1.30 11.17
C THR A 208 -3.77 2.79 11.20
N ILE A 209 -3.57 3.37 12.39
CA ILE A 209 -3.21 4.79 12.47
C ILE A 209 -1.79 5.04 11.93
N LEU A 210 -0.86 4.12 12.18
CA LEU A 210 0.49 4.20 11.63
C LEU A 210 0.47 4.11 10.11
N ASP A 211 -0.30 3.20 9.54
CA ASP A 211 -0.41 2.98 8.10
C ASP A 211 -1.02 4.16 7.35
N LEU A 212 -2.08 4.74 7.90
CA LEU A 212 -2.65 6.00 7.38
C LEU A 212 -1.65 7.16 7.47
N ALA A 213 -0.86 7.23 8.56
CA ALA A 213 0.15 8.26 8.72
C ALA A 213 1.31 8.08 7.73
N MET A 214 1.75 6.85 7.47
CA MET A 214 2.80 6.55 6.50
C MET A 214 2.33 6.82 5.08
N ALA A 215 1.09 6.47 4.73
CA ALA A 215 0.51 6.83 3.44
C ALA A 215 0.41 8.36 3.25
N LEU A 216 0.02 9.10 4.28
CA LEU A 216 0.03 10.57 4.27
C LEU A 216 1.44 11.11 4.05
N LEU A 217 2.44 10.59 4.75
CA LEU A 217 3.84 10.98 4.59
C LEU A 217 4.29 10.78 3.14
N GLY A 218 3.99 9.63 2.54
CA GLY A 218 4.26 9.34 1.13
C GLY A 218 3.64 10.37 0.17
N ALA A 219 2.38 10.71 0.40
CA ALA A 219 1.66 11.70 -0.39
C ALA A 219 2.26 13.12 -0.26
N ILE A 220 2.70 13.50 0.94
CA ILE A 220 3.39 14.76 1.20
C ILE A 220 4.75 14.79 0.48
N VAL A 221 5.53 13.71 0.57
CA VAL A 221 6.83 13.60 -0.12
C VAL A 221 6.66 13.76 -1.63
N TYR A 222 5.68 13.08 -2.23
CA TYR A 222 5.35 13.28 -3.64
C TYR A 222 5.01 14.75 -3.95
N SER A 223 4.18 15.37 -3.11
CA SER A 223 3.72 16.74 -3.29
C SER A 223 4.89 17.74 -3.28
N LEU A 224 5.85 17.56 -2.37
CA LEU A 224 7.07 18.36 -2.31
C LEU A 224 7.94 18.18 -3.56
N ILE A 225 8.12 16.93 -4.00
CA ILE A 225 8.87 16.63 -5.23
C ILE A 225 8.20 17.30 -6.44
N LEU A 226 6.88 17.26 -6.55
CA LEU A 226 6.16 17.90 -7.65
C LEU A 226 6.32 19.43 -7.65
N LEU A 227 6.35 20.06 -6.47
CA LEU A 227 6.58 21.50 -6.33
C LEU A 227 7.99 21.91 -6.78
N ILE A 228 9.00 21.08 -6.50
CA ILE A 228 10.39 21.30 -6.88
C ILE A 228 10.61 21.02 -8.37
N ASP A 229 10.18 19.84 -8.85
CA ASP A 229 10.38 19.40 -10.23
C ASP A 229 9.57 20.24 -11.23
N ARG A 230 8.39 20.72 -10.83
CA ARG A 230 7.44 21.45 -11.68
C ARG A 230 7.14 20.74 -13.00
N ARG A 231 7.15 19.40 -13.00
CA ARG A 231 6.92 18.52 -14.16
C ARG A 231 7.98 18.61 -15.26
N LYS A 232 9.22 18.95 -14.92
CA LYS A 232 10.35 18.78 -15.84
C LYS A 232 10.57 17.30 -16.19
N HIS A 233 10.25 16.39 -15.26
CA HIS A 233 10.41 14.94 -15.44
C HIS A 233 9.08 14.21 -15.23
N PRO A 234 8.17 14.23 -16.22
CA PRO A 234 6.84 13.64 -16.04
C PRO A 234 6.91 12.11 -15.94
N ALA A 235 6.32 11.59 -14.85
CA ALA A 235 6.14 10.18 -14.58
C ALA A 235 5.15 9.51 -15.54
N ILE A 236 4.19 10.26 -16.08
CA ILE A 236 3.22 9.80 -17.08
C ILE A 236 3.25 10.72 -18.30
N ARG A 237 3.36 10.13 -19.48
CA ARG A 237 3.50 10.79 -20.78
C ARG A 237 2.33 10.42 -21.70
N LYS A 238 2.07 11.28 -22.70
CA LYS A 238 1.05 11.00 -23.71
C LYS A 238 1.39 9.78 -24.55
#